data_AF-A0A9E5NHH7-F1
#
_entry.id   AF-A0A9E5NHH7-F1
#
_cell.length_a   1.000
_cell.length_b   1.000
_cell.length_c   1.000
_cell.angle_alpha   90.00
_cell.angle_beta   90.00
_cell.angle_gamma   90.00
#
_symmetry.space_group_name_H-M   'P 1'
#
loop_
_entity.id
_entity.type
_entity.pdbx_description
1 polymer ?
#
loop_
_entity_poly.entity_id
_entity_poly.type
_entity_poly.pdbx_seq_one_letter_code
_entity_poly.pdbx_strand_id
1 'polypeptide(L)'
;LTVRLEPGNQVDCLDALSVAQAGDVIVVDAAGETESSIWGGLMAGLCKMKGVVGAVVDGAIRDTDEIRDLGFFIFSKAIVPRSTHTPYSGRMEPIEINVPI
;
A
#
# COMPACT_ATOMS: atom_id res chain seq x y z
N LEU A 1 11.42 3.33 -0.64
CA LEU A 1 10.93 2.81 0.65
C LEU A 1 10.36 1.40 0.45
N THR A 2 10.84 0.38 1.18
CA THR A 2 10.30 -0.98 1.11
C THR A 2 9.42 -1.31 2.31
N VAL A 3 8.37 -2.11 2.10
CA VAL A 3 7.42 -2.58 3.10
C VAL A 3 7.20 -4.07 2.88
N ARG A 4 7.36 -4.90 3.90
CA ARG A 4 6.95 -6.31 3.89
C ARG A 4 5.77 -6.52 4.81
N LEU A 5 4.77 -7.23 4.31
CA LEU A 5 3.60 -7.69 5.05
C LEU A 5 3.70 -9.19 5.33
N GLU A 6 3.05 -9.63 6.41
CA GLU A 6 2.98 -11.04 6.75
C GLU A 6 2.05 -11.81 5.78
N PRO A 7 2.50 -12.89 5.13
CA PRO A 7 1.66 -13.69 4.25
C PRO A 7 0.40 -14.21 4.95
N GLY A 8 -0.76 -14.03 4.32
CA GLY A 8 -2.04 -14.47 4.87
C GLY A 8 -2.60 -13.57 5.97
N ASN A 9 -1.92 -12.47 6.30
CA ASN A 9 -2.38 -11.51 7.28
C ASN A 9 -2.26 -10.07 6.77
N GLN A 10 -3.11 -9.76 5.80
CA GLN A 10 -3.06 -8.52 5.05
C GLN A 10 -3.63 -7.36 5.88
N VAL A 11 -2.80 -6.35 6.08
CA VAL A 11 -3.12 -5.06 6.70
C VAL A 11 -2.85 -3.93 5.70
N ASP A 12 -3.37 -2.73 5.95
CA ASP A 12 -2.92 -1.57 5.18
C ASP A 12 -1.49 -1.15 5.56
N CYS A 13 -0.85 -0.41 4.67
CA CYS A 13 0.55 0.02 4.82
C CYS A 13 0.69 1.50 5.20
N LEU A 14 -0.31 2.08 5.89
CA LEU A 14 -0.30 3.51 6.27
C LEU A 14 0.93 3.90 7.08
N ASP A 15 1.46 3.00 7.93
CA ASP A 15 2.66 3.26 8.74
C ASP A 15 3.90 3.59 7.91
N ALA A 16 3.95 3.15 6.65
CA ALA A 16 5.02 3.53 5.72
C ALA A 16 5.09 5.06 5.51
N LEU A 17 3.95 5.75 5.61
CA LEU A 17 3.91 7.21 5.54
C LEU A 17 4.63 7.88 6.69
N SER A 18 4.88 7.24 7.82
CA SER A 18 5.63 7.87 8.92
C SER A 18 7.09 8.18 8.53
N VAL A 19 7.69 7.32 7.71
CA VAL A 19 9.10 7.43 7.29
C VAL A 19 9.29 7.83 5.83
N ALA A 20 8.25 7.76 5.00
CA ALA A 20 8.32 8.15 3.59
C ALA A 20 8.76 9.61 3.42
N GLN A 21 9.54 9.89 2.39
CA GLN A 21 10.03 11.22 2.02
C GLN A 21 9.55 11.61 0.62
N ALA A 22 9.60 12.91 0.32
CA ALA A 22 9.33 13.38 -1.03
C ALA A 22 10.35 12.78 -2.02
N GLY A 23 9.87 12.28 -3.16
CA GLY A 23 10.69 11.57 -4.15
C GLY A 23 10.71 10.05 -3.98
N ASP A 24 10.19 9.51 -2.88
CA ASP A 24 10.16 8.06 -2.67
C ASP A 24 9.20 7.35 -3.63
N VAL A 25 9.57 6.12 -3.98
CA VAL A 25 8.65 5.07 -4.44
C VAL A 25 8.47 4.07 -3.29
N ILE A 26 7.21 3.74 -2.98
CA ILE A 26 6.89 2.72 -1.96
C ILE A 26 6.72 1.36 -2.65
N VAL A 27 7.53 0.38 -2.27
CA VAL A 27 7.47 -0.98 -2.80
C VAL A 27 6.96 -1.90 -1.69
N VAL A 28 5.84 -2.56 -1.93
CA VAL A 28 5.15 -3.40 -0.95
C VAL A 28 5.21 -4.86 -1.37
N ASP A 29 5.89 -5.68 -0.58
CA ASP A 29 5.82 -7.15 -0.62
C ASP A 29 4.60 -7.59 0.20
N ALA A 30 3.50 -7.87 -0.50
CA ALA A 30 2.25 -8.37 0.08
C ALA A 30 2.05 -9.88 -0.18
N ALA A 31 3.14 -10.61 -0.43
CA ALA A 31 3.15 -12.04 -0.72
C ALA A 31 2.21 -12.47 -1.85
N GLY A 32 2.00 -11.60 -2.85
CA GLY A 32 1.13 -11.86 -3.98
C GLY A 32 -0.37 -11.88 -3.68
N GLU A 33 -0.83 -11.15 -2.65
CA GLU A 33 -2.24 -11.06 -2.28
C GLU A 33 -3.16 -10.70 -3.45
N THR A 34 -4.22 -11.48 -3.69
CA THR A 34 -5.16 -11.20 -4.80
C THR A 34 -6.63 -11.30 -4.40
N GLU A 35 -6.94 -11.52 -3.13
CA GLU A 35 -8.32 -11.59 -2.61
C GLU A 35 -8.71 -10.33 -1.83
N SER A 36 -7.74 -9.54 -1.36
CA SER A 36 -7.94 -8.29 -0.61
C SER A 36 -6.95 -7.18 -0.98
N SER A 37 -7.40 -5.93 -1.00
CA SER A 37 -6.63 -4.77 -1.45
C SER A 37 -5.78 -4.15 -0.34
N ILE A 38 -4.47 -4.08 -0.56
CA ILE A 38 -3.48 -3.48 0.34
C ILE A 38 -3.46 -1.95 0.24
N TRP A 39 -3.79 -1.45 -0.94
CA TRP A 39 -3.70 -0.04 -1.29
C TRP A 39 -5.04 0.45 -1.84
N GLY A 40 -5.43 1.66 -1.46
CA GLY A 40 -6.60 2.35 -1.98
C GLY A 40 -6.37 3.85 -2.16
N GLY A 41 -7.45 4.58 -2.41
CA GLY A 41 -7.44 6.00 -2.77
C GLY A 41 -6.87 6.88 -1.67
N LEU A 42 -7.26 6.62 -0.41
CA LEU A 42 -6.74 7.32 0.77
C LEU A 42 -5.20 7.29 0.83
N MET A 43 -4.60 6.11 0.68
CA MET A 43 -3.14 5.94 0.74
C MET A 43 -2.46 6.68 -0.41
N ALA A 44 -3.02 6.62 -1.62
CA ALA A 44 -2.51 7.38 -2.76
C ALA A 44 -2.60 8.91 -2.54
N GLY A 45 -3.71 9.40 -1.98
CA GLY A 45 -3.89 10.82 -1.65
C GLY A 45 -2.88 11.31 -0.63
N LEU A 46 -2.69 10.55 0.45
CA LEU A 46 -1.68 10.85 1.49
C LEU A 46 -0.26 10.83 0.93
N CYS A 47 0.08 9.82 0.11
CA CYS A 47 1.37 9.72 -0.58
C CYS A 47 1.63 10.93 -1.47
N LYS A 48 0.65 11.32 -2.29
CA LYS A 48 0.74 12.50 -3.15
C LYS A 48 0.96 13.78 -2.35
N MET A 49 0.22 13.98 -1.25
CA MET A 49 0.41 15.14 -0.36
C MET A 49 1.81 15.17 0.27
N LYS A 50 2.39 14.00 0.56
CA LYS A 50 3.76 13.88 1.10
C LYS A 50 4.86 14.03 0.05
N GLY A 51 4.51 14.03 -1.25
CA GLY A 51 5.47 14.10 -2.36
C GLY A 51 6.09 12.75 -2.75
N VAL A 52 5.50 11.63 -2.30
CA VAL A 52 5.84 10.29 -2.81
C VAL A 52 5.42 10.23 -4.28
N VAL A 53 6.29 9.68 -5.14
CA VAL A 53 6.11 9.77 -6.61
C VAL A 53 5.40 8.55 -7.21
N GLY A 54 5.27 7.47 -6.44
CA GLY A 54 4.48 6.31 -6.84
C GLY A 54 4.61 5.11 -5.91
N ALA A 55 3.99 4.00 -6.31
CA ALA A 55 4.06 2.75 -5.58
C ALA A 55 4.10 1.51 -6.48
N VAL A 56 4.62 0.41 -5.94
CA VAL A 56 4.58 -0.94 -6.53
C VAL A 56 4.06 -1.88 -5.45
N VAL A 57 3.01 -2.63 -5.74
CA VAL A 57 2.38 -3.55 -4.79
C VAL A 57 2.43 -4.96 -5.36
N ASP A 58 3.16 -5.86 -4.70
CA ASP A 58 3.12 -7.30 -4.97
C ASP A 58 1.83 -7.93 -4.43
N GLY A 59 0.69 -7.41 -4.90
CA GLY A 59 -0.64 -7.75 -4.40
C GLY A 59 -1.74 -6.93 -5.07
N ALA A 60 -2.92 -6.91 -4.46
CA ALA A 60 -4.09 -6.22 -4.99
C ALA A 60 -4.26 -4.79 -4.47
N ILE A 61 -4.90 -3.96 -5.27
CA ILE A 61 -5.27 -2.57 -4.94
C ILE A 61 -6.76 -2.31 -5.24
N ARG A 62 -7.28 -1.18 -4.78
CA ARG A 62 -8.62 -0.68 -5.07
C ARG A 62 -8.62 0.81 -5.39
N ASP A 63 -9.81 1.39 -5.61
CA ASP A 63 -10.05 2.82 -5.85
C ASP A 63 -9.24 3.36 -7.06
N THR A 64 -9.10 2.55 -8.12
CA THR A 64 -8.22 2.86 -9.26
C THR A 64 -8.66 4.08 -10.08
N ASP A 65 -9.95 4.43 -10.01
CA ASP A 65 -10.51 5.67 -10.51
C ASP A 65 -9.98 6.87 -9.72
N GLU A 66 -10.10 6.84 -8.39
CA GLU A 66 -9.57 7.89 -7.51
C GLU A 66 -8.05 8.04 -7.65
N ILE A 67 -7.31 6.93 -7.70
CA ILE A 67 -5.85 6.94 -7.89
C ILE A 67 -5.48 7.59 -9.24
N ARG A 68 -6.26 7.33 -10.29
CA ARG A 68 -6.06 7.93 -11.62
C ARG A 68 -6.36 9.42 -11.60
N ASP A 69 -7.45 9.85 -10.95
CA ASP A 69 -7.81 11.26 -10.83
C ASP A 69 -6.78 12.04 -9.99
N LEU A 70 -6.18 11.38 -8.99
CA LEU A 70 -5.03 11.89 -8.26
C LEU A 70 -3.76 11.93 -9.12
N GLY A 71 -3.68 11.26 -10.27
CA GLY A 71 -2.46 11.18 -11.07
C GLY A 71 -1.30 10.50 -10.33
N PHE A 72 -1.60 9.58 -9.41
CA PHE A 72 -0.60 8.84 -8.65
C PHE A 72 -0.22 7.55 -9.40
N PHE A 73 1.06 7.35 -9.66
CA PHE A 73 1.53 6.17 -10.38
C PHE A 73 1.58 4.96 -9.46
N ILE A 74 0.88 3.88 -9.82
CA ILE A 74 0.92 2.63 -9.06
C ILE A 74 0.92 1.40 -9.98
N PHE A 75 1.70 0.40 -9.60
CA PHE A 75 1.68 -0.94 -10.20
C PHE A 75 1.16 -1.96 -9.18
N SER A 76 0.39 -2.94 -9.65
CA SER A 76 -0.20 -3.99 -8.80
C SER A 76 -0.39 -5.29 -9.59
N LYS A 77 -0.62 -6.41 -8.90
CA LYS A 77 -0.97 -7.69 -9.54
C LYS A 77 -2.46 -7.79 -9.90
N ALA A 78 -3.33 -7.18 -9.09
CA ALA A 78 -4.78 -7.30 -9.25
C ALA A 78 -5.53 -6.06 -8.75
N ILE A 79 -6.78 -5.92 -9.21
CA ILE A 79 -7.71 -4.88 -8.77
C ILE A 79 -8.88 -5.56 -8.06
N VAL A 80 -9.03 -5.32 -6.77
CA VAL A 80 -9.97 -6.05 -5.90
C VAL A 80 -10.62 -5.08 -4.93
N PRO A 81 -11.96 -4.94 -4.88
CA PRO A 81 -12.60 -3.93 -4.03
C PRO A 81 -12.63 -4.31 -2.54
N ARG A 82 -12.41 -5.59 -2.21
CA ARG A 82 -12.41 -6.07 -0.81
C ARG A 82 -11.24 -5.47 -0.05
N SER A 83 -11.51 -4.70 1.00
CA SER A 83 -10.46 -4.17 1.88
C SER A 83 -9.72 -5.24 2.65
N THR A 84 -8.44 -4.99 2.91
CA THR A 84 -7.69 -5.61 4.01
C THR A 84 -8.15 -5.07 5.35
N HIS A 85 -7.62 -5.65 6.42
CA HIS A 85 -7.86 -5.20 7.78
C HIS A 85 -7.25 -3.82 8.01
N THR A 86 -8.07 -2.89 8.50
CA THR A 86 -7.60 -1.55 8.94
C THR A 86 -7.04 -1.61 10.36
N PRO A 87 -6.24 -0.62 10.81
CA PRO A 87 -5.83 -0.47 12.21
C PRO A 87 -6.97 -0.56 13.23
N TYR A 88 -8.19 -0.16 12.85
CA TYR A 88 -9.38 -0.25 13.71
C TYR A 88 -9.84 -1.68 14.00
N SER A 89 -9.37 -2.67 13.25
CA SER A 89 -9.68 -4.08 13.49
C SER A 89 -8.87 -4.68 14.64
N GLY A 90 -7.94 -3.91 15.24
CA GLY A 90 -7.02 -4.38 16.28
C GLY A 90 -5.91 -5.30 15.75
N ARG A 91 -5.91 -5.56 14.44
CA ARG A 91 -4.86 -6.24 13.69
C ARG A 91 -3.74 -5.24 13.39
N MET A 92 -2.62 -5.44 14.08
CA MET A 92 -1.41 -4.61 14.09
C MET A 92 -0.19 -5.51 13.81
N GLU A 93 -0.37 -6.52 12.97
CA GLU A 93 0.65 -7.51 12.66
C GLU A 93 1.84 -6.86 11.96
N PRO A 94 3.05 -7.43 12.10
CA PRO A 94 4.27 -6.67 11.89
C PRO A 94 4.39 -6.20 10.44
N ILE A 95 4.38 -4.89 10.28
CA ILE A 95 4.80 -4.22 9.06
C ILE A 95 6.30 -3.98 9.19
N GLU A 96 7.09 -4.66 8.36
CA GLU A 96 8.54 -4.43 8.32
C GLU A 96 8.86 -3.35 7.28
N ILE A 97 9.47 -2.26 7.73
CA ILE A 97 9.78 -1.10 6.88
C ILE A 97 11.29 -1.00 6.67
N ASN A 98 11.71 -0.71 5.43
CA ASN A 98 13.12 -0.64 5.01
C ASN A 98 13.90 -1.94 5.19
N VAL A 99 13.23 -3.08 5.00
CA VAL A 99 13.85 -4.40 4.93
C VAL A 99 14.06 -4.84 3.46
N PRO A 100 15.02 -5.72 3.16
CA PRO A 100 15.16 -6.32 1.84
C PRO A 100 13.92 -7.14 1.50
N ILE A 101 13.35 -6.92 0.32
CA ILE A 101 12.18 -7.62 -0.25
C ILE A 101 12.44 -8.02 -1.69
#